data_AF-A0A848NTU5-F1
#
_entry.id   AF-A0A848NTU5-F1
#
_cell.length_a   1.000
_cell.length_b   1.000
_cell.length_c   1.000
_cell.angle_alpha   90.00
_cell.angle_beta   90.00
_cell.angle_gamma   90.00
#
_symmetry.space_group_name_H-M   'P 1'
#
loop_
_entity.id
_entity.type
_entity.pdbx_description
1 polymer ?
#
loop_
_entity_poly.entity_id
_entity_poly.type
_entity_poly.pdbx_seq_one_letter_code
_entity_poly.pdbx_strand_id
1 'polypeptide(L)'
;MGEGDAARAAGLLRQARRQLAEPLPIPDRADARHEAALLIAADRLREQVDAYLVALDGLAALSTPRPSAAGAPVRFHRDYAGALRNGLRSMSAIVLAGLFWLYTGWPQGDMMLLVLGPYCALLATAGDPPAGARAFLRGTLYAVPAAWLCAFGVLPRLDGFPLLALTLALFWLPGIYATSAPATALTGLAYLVAF
;
A
#
# COMPACT_ATOMS: atom_id res chain seq x y z
N MET A 1 23.09 -0.76 30.04
CA MET A 1 23.75 -1.63 29.06
C MET A 1 24.16 -0.72 27.92
N GLY A 2 25.40 -0.24 28.00
CA GLY A 2 25.77 1.13 27.62
C GLY A 2 26.40 1.22 26.23
N GLU A 3 26.48 2.43 25.68
CA GLU A 3 27.14 2.77 24.40
C GLU A 3 28.53 2.13 24.23
N GLY A 4 29.22 1.84 25.33
CA GLY A 4 30.47 1.09 25.34
C GLY A 4 30.38 -0.35 24.80
N ASP A 5 29.25 -1.05 24.97
CA ASP A 5 29.05 -2.41 24.46
C ASP A 5 28.87 -2.42 22.94
N ALA A 6 28.15 -1.43 22.39
CA ALA A 6 27.95 -1.28 20.95
C ALA A 6 29.25 -0.88 20.23
N ALA A 7 30.01 0.04 20.81
CA ALA A 7 31.32 0.43 20.29
C ALA A 7 32.32 -0.74 20.31
N ARG A 8 32.31 -1.54 21.37
CA ARG A 8 33.15 -2.75 21.48
C ARG A 8 32.74 -3.82 20.47
N ALA A 9 31.44 -4.07 20.30
CA ALA A 9 30.92 -5.01 19.31
C ALA A 9 31.27 -4.58 17.87
N ALA A 10 31.14 -3.29 17.55
CA ALA A 10 31.54 -2.74 16.25
C ALA A 10 33.06 -2.89 16.01
N GLY A 11 33.88 -2.73 17.05
CA GLY A 11 35.32 -2.98 16.99
C GLY A 11 35.65 -4.42 16.60
N LEU A 12 35.02 -5.41 17.24
CA LEU A 12 35.21 -6.83 16.95
C LEU A 12 34.77 -7.20 15.52
N LEU A 13 33.63 -6.67 15.06
CA LEU A 13 33.13 -6.93 13.70
C LEU A 13 34.01 -6.31 12.62
N ARG A 14 34.54 -5.10 12.84
CA ARG A 14 35.51 -4.48 11.91
C ARG A 14 36.81 -5.28 11.83
N GLN A 15 37.24 -5.87 12.95
CA GLN A 15 38.42 -6.75 12.97
C GLN A 15 38.15 -8.06 12.21
N ALA A 16 37.00 -8.70 12.42
CA ALA A 16 36.59 -9.90 11.69
C ALA A 16 36.48 -9.64 10.17
N ARG A 17 35.91 -8.49 9.77
CA ARG A 17 35.84 -8.07 8.36
C ARG A 17 37.22 -7.97 7.72
N ARG A 18 38.22 -7.43 8.44
CA ARG A 18 39.60 -7.31 7.94
C ARG A 18 40.25 -8.68 7.73
N GLN A 19 40.00 -9.62 8.63
CA GLN A 19 40.51 -11.00 8.50
C GLN A 19 39.86 -11.74 7.31
N LEU A 20 38.57 -11.52 7.06
CA LEU A 20 37.83 -12.09 5.92
C LEU A 20 38.15 -11.40 4.57
N ALA A 21 38.93 -10.32 4.59
CA ALA A 21 39.36 -9.61 3.38
C ALA A 21 40.73 -10.07 2.87
N GLU A 22 41.45 -10.93 3.61
CA GLU A 22 42.68 -11.51 3.10
C GLU A 22 42.40 -12.48 1.94
N PRO A 23 43.14 -12.37 0.81
CA PRO A 23 42.96 -13.27 -0.31
C PRO A 23 43.33 -14.70 0.09
N LEU A 24 42.40 -15.64 -0.10
CA LEU A 24 42.71 -17.06 0.03
C LEU A 24 43.64 -17.53 -1.12
N PRO A 25 44.65 -18.37 -0.85
CA PRO A 25 45.50 -18.96 -1.89
C PRO A 25 44.68 -19.81 -2.87
N ILE A 26 45.00 -19.76 -4.18
CA ILE A 26 44.28 -20.46 -5.26
C ILE A 26 44.89 -21.86 -5.53
N PRO A 27 44.15 -22.99 -5.35
CA PRO A 27 44.60 -24.35 -5.71
C PRO A 27 43.63 -25.12 -6.66
N ASP A 28 43.87 -26.43 -6.87
CA ASP A 28 43.59 -27.25 -8.06
C ASP A 28 42.11 -27.66 -8.38
N ARG A 29 41.83 -27.97 -9.66
CA ARG A 29 40.51 -28.06 -10.32
C ARG A 29 39.55 -29.15 -9.84
N ALA A 30 40.01 -30.19 -9.14
CA ALA A 30 39.14 -31.21 -8.56
C ALA A 30 38.43 -30.73 -7.27
N ASP A 31 39.01 -29.73 -6.59
CA ASP A 31 38.45 -29.06 -5.40
C ASP A 31 37.46 -27.94 -5.74
N ALA A 32 37.28 -27.60 -7.02
CA ALA A 32 36.55 -26.41 -7.47
C ALA A 32 35.10 -26.30 -6.94
N ARG A 33 34.39 -27.41 -6.69
CA ARG A 33 33.04 -27.39 -6.09
C ARG A 33 33.07 -27.09 -4.59
N HIS A 34 34.02 -27.69 -3.88
CA HIS A 34 34.22 -27.43 -2.45
C HIS A 34 34.71 -26.00 -2.23
N GLU A 35 35.61 -25.54 -3.09
CA GLU A 35 36.10 -24.17 -3.15
C GLU A 35 34.99 -23.16 -3.48
N ALA A 36 34.15 -23.44 -4.48
CA ALA A 36 33.00 -22.58 -4.78
C ALA A 36 32.05 -22.45 -3.58
N ALA A 37 31.79 -23.55 -2.86
CA ALA A 37 30.98 -23.52 -1.64
C ALA A 37 31.63 -22.69 -0.53
N LEU A 38 32.96 -22.78 -0.36
CA LEU A 38 33.72 -21.98 0.61
C LEU A 38 33.73 -20.49 0.24
N LEU A 39 33.90 -20.16 -1.04
CA LEU A 39 33.86 -18.78 -1.54
C LEU A 39 32.47 -18.17 -1.35
N ILE A 40 31.39 -18.90 -1.66
CA ILE A 40 30.01 -18.46 -1.43
C ILE A 40 29.75 -18.26 0.06
N ALA A 41 30.21 -19.18 0.92
CA ALA A 41 30.05 -19.06 2.36
C ALA A 41 30.83 -17.86 2.93
N ALA A 42 32.06 -17.62 2.45
CA ALA A 42 32.87 -16.47 2.83
C ALA A 42 32.22 -15.15 2.39
N ASP A 43 31.67 -15.10 1.18
CA ASP A 43 30.99 -13.91 0.64
C ASP A 43 29.71 -13.61 1.43
N ARG A 44 28.90 -14.64 1.72
CA ARG A 44 27.73 -14.52 2.62
C ARG A 44 28.10 -14.04 4.02
N LEU A 45 29.18 -14.55 4.58
CA LEU A 45 29.66 -14.12 5.90
C LEU A 45 30.08 -12.64 5.88
N ARG A 46 30.71 -12.19 4.79
CA ARG A 46 31.07 -10.78 4.58
C ARG A 46 29.84 -9.88 4.46
N GLU A 47 28.85 -10.26 3.65
CA GLU A 47 27.56 -9.55 3.56
C GLU A 47 26.91 -9.40 4.94
N GLN A 48 26.91 -10.47 5.72
CA GLN A 48 26.30 -10.49 7.04
C GLN A 48 27.06 -9.59 8.04
N VAL A 49 28.40 -9.59 8.01
CA VAL A 49 29.21 -8.68 8.84
C VAL A 49 28.97 -7.22 8.45
N ASP A 50 28.85 -6.91 7.16
CA ASP A 50 28.57 -5.55 6.69
C ASP A 50 27.18 -5.08 7.09
N ALA A 51 26.16 -5.95 7.01
CA ALA A 51 24.81 -5.64 7.48
C ALA A 51 24.79 -5.33 8.99
N TYR A 52 25.53 -6.08 9.82
CA TYR A 52 25.63 -5.81 11.25
C TYR A 52 26.36 -4.51 11.57
N LEU A 53 27.40 -4.15 10.81
CA LEU A 53 28.08 -2.87 10.98
C LEU A 53 27.15 -1.70 10.66
N VAL A 54 26.38 -1.78 9.56
CA VAL A 54 25.38 -0.75 9.22
C VAL A 54 24.32 -0.61 10.30
N ALA A 55 23.84 -1.72 10.87
CA ALA A 55 22.87 -1.70 11.95
C ALA A 55 23.43 -1.06 13.22
N LEU A 56 24.69 -1.37 13.60
CA LEU A 56 25.35 -0.78 14.76
C LEU A 56 25.64 0.72 14.57
N ASP A 57 26.05 1.15 13.37
CA ASP A 57 26.24 2.56 13.05
C ASP A 57 24.90 3.32 13.10
N GLY A 58 23.81 2.70 12.63
CA GLY A 58 22.46 3.25 12.76
C GLY A 58 22.02 3.39 14.23
N LEU A 59 22.30 2.39 15.08
CA LEU A 59 22.01 2.45 16.51
C LEU A 59 22.85 3.52 17.23
N ALA A 60 24.12 3.67 16.87
CA ALA A 60 24.99 4.73 17.41
C ALA A 60 24.53 6.14 16.97
N ALA A 61 24.04 6.28 15.74
CA ALA A 61 23.44 7.52 15.26
C ALA A 61 22.16 7.87 16.05
N LEU A 62 21.42 6.87 16.53
CA LEU A 62 20.24 7.06 17.39
C LEU A 62 20.61 7.35 18.86
N SER A 63 21.77 6.89 19.34
CA SER A 63 22.25 7.16 20.70
C SER A 63 22.87 8.55 20.85
N THR A 64 23.37 9.11 19.75
CA THR A 64 23.81 10.51 19.73
C THR A 64 22.61 11.39 20.08
N PRO A 65 22.74 12.33 21.06
CA PRO A 65 21.67 13.25 21.38
C PRO A 65 21.22 13.93 20.09
N ARG A 66 19.98 13.65 19.69
CA ARG A 66 19.37 14.26 18.51
C ARG A 66 19.60 15.76 18.66
N PRO A 67 20.36 16.44 17.77
CA PRO A 67 20.49 17.89 17.86
C PRO A 67 19.06 18.39 17.97
N SER A 68 18.77 19.20 18.99
CA SER A 68 17.42 19.68 19.28
C SER A 68 16.83 20.12 17.95
N ALA A 69 15.99 19.26 17.38
CA ALA A 69 15.20 19.61 16.26
C ALA A 69 14.27 20.60 16.93
N ALA A 70 14.59 21.89 16.82
CA ALA A 70 13.59 22.93 16.83
C ALA A 70 12.59 22.43 15.81
N GLY A 71 11.57 21.72 16.32
CA GLY A 71 10.76 20.85 15.51
C GLY A 71 10.23 21.73 14.42
N ALA A 72 10.57 21.46 13.16
CA ALA A 72 9.81 22.06 12.07
C ALA A 72 8.37 21.73 12.43
N PRO A 73 7.54 22.73 12.82
CA PRO A 73 6.24 22.41 13.34
C PRO A 73 5.51 21.79 12.17
N VAL A 74 5.31 20.47 12.22
CA VAL A 74 4.37 19.80 11.34
C VAL A 74 3.02 20.31 11.78
N ARG A 75 2.68 21.48 11.24
CA ARG A 75 1.45 22.21 11.53
C ARG A 75 0.37 21.38 10.87
N PHE A 76 -0.24 20.47 11.65
CA PHE A 76 -1.44 19.77 11.26
C PHE A 76 -2.49 20.83 10.89
N HIS A 77 -2.63 21.09 9.60
CA HIS A 77 -3.67 21.97 9.09
C HIS A 77 -5.00 21.22 9.23
N ARG A 78 -5.64 21.34 10.39
CA ARG A 78 -7.01 20.87 10.60
C ARG A 78 -7.96 21.93 10.11
N ASP A 79 -8.40 21.80 8.86
CA ASP A 79 -9.48 22.63 8.31
C ASP A 79 -10.83 22.10 8.83
N TYR A 80 -11.16 22.47 10.07
CA TYR A 80 -12.44 22.11 10.69
C TYR A 80 -13.65 22.67 9.92
N ALA A 81 -13.50 23.83 9.27
CA ALA A 81 -14.57 24.45 8.50
C ALA A 81 -14.82 23.69 7.19
N GLY A 82 -13.76 23.28 6.49
CA GLY A 82 -13.82 22.41 5.33
C GLY A 82 -14.41 21.05 5.66
N ALA A 83 -13.97 20.43 6.76
CA ALA A 83 -14.49 19.16 7.24
C ALA A 83 -16.00 19.22 7.56
N LEU A 84 -16.45 20.27 8.24
CA LEU A 84 -17.87 20.43 8.58
C LEU A 84 -18.74 20.64 7.33
N ARG A 85 -18.29 21.46 6.37
CA ARG A 85 -19.02 21.66 5.10
C ARG A 85 -19.12 20.38 4.29
N ASN A 86 -18.03 19.62 4.21
CA ASN A 86 -18.03 18.36 3.47
C ASN A 86 -18.92 17.31 4.16
N GLY A 87 -18.83 17.21 5.49
CA GLY A 87 -19.68 16.34 6.30
C GLY A 87 -21.17 16.67 6.19
N LEU A 88 -21.55 17.94 6.32
CA LEU A 88 -22.95 18.38 6.16
C LEU A 88 -23.49 18.08 4.76
N ARG A 89 -22.67 18.24 3.72
CA ARG A 89 -23.07 17.93 2.35
C ARG A 89 -23.33 16.43 2.18
N SER A 90 -22.40 15.58 2.61
CA SER A 90 -22.57 14.12 2.55
C SER A 90 -23.75 13.65 3.40
N MET A 91 -23.95 14.22 4.59
CA MET A 91 -25.11 13.95 5.44
C MET A 91 -26.42 14.31 4.72
N SER A 92 -26.49 15.50 4.11
CA SER A 92 -27.68 15.92 3.36
C SER A 92 -27.97 15.01 2.17
N ALA A 93 -26.94 14.54 1.45
CA ALA A 93 -27.11 13.63 0.33
C ALA A 93 -27.71 12.29 0.76
N ILE A 94 -27.19 11.69 1.83
CA ILE A 94 -27.71 10.42 2.37
C ILE A 94 -29.15 10.60 2.88
N VAL A 95 -29.43 11.67 3.64
CA VAL A 95 -30.76 11.93 4.20
C VAL A 95 -31.78 12.15 3.08
N LEU A 96 -31.43 12.92 2.04
CA LEU A 96 -32.31 13.16 0.90
C LEU A 96 -32.56 11.89 0.10
N ALA A 97 -31.54 11.05 -0.12
CA ALA A 97 -31.71 9.76 -0.78
C ALA A 97 -32.60 8.81 0.03
N GLY A 98 -32.44 8.79 1.36
CA GLY A 98 -33.30 8.00 2.26
C GLY A 98 -34.75 8.50 2.27
N LEU A 99 -34.96 9.81 2.31
CA LEU A 99 -36.28 10.42 2.17
C LEU A 99 -36.92 10.07 0.83
N PHE A 100 -36.16 10.22 -0.27
CA PHE A 100 -36.60 9.84 -1.60
C PHE A 100 -37.05 8.38 -1.65
N TRP A 101 -36.26 7.47 -1.08
CA TRP A 101 -36.63 6.06 -1.02
C TRP A 101 -37.93 5.84 -0.25
N LEU A 102 -38.07 6.46 0.93
CA LEU A 102 -39.25 6.32 1.77
C LEU A 102 -40.52 6.85 1.08
N TYR A 103 -40.41 7.97 0.36
CA TYR A 103 -41.53 8.57 -0.37
C TYR A 103 -41.91 7.81 -1.63
N THR A 104 -40.92 7.36 -2.40
CA THR A 104 -41.17 6.68 -3.68
C THR A 104 -41.49 5.20 -3.52
N GLY A 105 -41.17 4.60 -2.38
CA GLY A 105 -41.29 3.16 -2.16
C GLY A 105 -40.42 2.35 -3.14
N TRP A 106 -39.34 2.94 -3.64
CA TRP A 106 -38.52 2.33 -4.69
C TRP A 106 -37.98 0.97 -4.22
N PRO A 107 -38.27 -0.16 -4.92
CA PRO A 107 -37.96 -1.48 -4.37
C PRO A 107 -36.46 -1.76 -4.18
N GLN A 108 -35.58 -1.00 -4.86
CA GLN A 108 -34.12 -1.14 -4.81
C GLN A 108 -33.43 -0.01 -4.02
N GLY A 109 -34.17 0.70 -3.17
CA GLY A 109 -33.58 1.79 -2.40
C GLY A 109 -32.59 1.34 -1.32
N ASP A 110 -32.67 0.08 -0.89
CA ASP A 110 -31.67 -0.57 -0.02
C ASP A 110 -30.30 -0.64 -0.73
N MET A 111 -30.26 -1.13 -1.96
CA MET A 111 -29.07 -1.16 -2.82
C MET A 111 -28.55 0.25 -3.10
N MET A 112 -29.45 1.20 -3.39
CA MET A 112 -29.09 2.61 -3.58
C MET A 112 -28.33 3.16 -2.36
N LEU A 113 -28.87 2.99 -1.15
CA LEU A 113 -28.25 3.50 0.07
C LEU A 113 -26.95 2.77 0.42
N LEU A 114 -26.89 1.46 0.16
CA LEU A 114 -25.70 0.64 0.36
C LEU A 114 -24.52 1.15 -0.48
N VAL A 115 -24.78 1.55 -1.72
CA VAL A 115 -23.76 2.10 -2.63
C VAL A 115 -23.46 3.57 -2.30
N LEU A 116 -24.48 4.37 -1.98
CA LEU A 116 -24.34 5.80 -1.71
C LEU A 116 -23.56 6.10 -0.41
N GLY A 117 -23.70 5.27 0.62
CA GLY A 117 -23.05 5.45 1.92
C GLY A 117 -21.51 5.53 1.83
N PRO A 118 -20.83 4.49 1.30
CA PRO A 118 -19.40 4.51 1.04
C PRO A 118 -18.96 5.71 0.19
N TYR A 119 -19.75 6.09 -0.83
CA TYR A 119 -19.42 7.24 -1.68
C TYR A 119 -19.43 8.54 -0.89
N CYS A 120 -20.44 8.74 -0.05
CA CYS A 120 -20.55 9.91 0.80
C CYS A 120 -19.42 9.95 1.84
N ALA A 121 -18.99 8.81 2.40
CA ALA A 121 -17.85 8.72 3.31
C ALA A 121 -16.52 9.06 2.62
N LEU A 122 -16.30 8.56 1.39
CA LEU A 122 -15.09 8.84 0.60
C LEU A 122 -15.03 10.30 0.16
N LEU A 123 -16.14 10.85 -0.31
CA LEU A 123 -16.17 12.25 -0.71
C LEU A 123 -16.05 13.19 0.50
N ALA A 124 -16.51 12.78 1.69
CA ALA A 124 -16.36 13.55 2.93
C ALA A 124 -14.89 13.72 3.36
N THR A 125 -14.00 12.81 2.96
CA THR A 125 -12.56 12.86 3.29
C THR A 125 -11.71 13.52 2.20
N ALA A 126 -12.28 13.77 1.01
CA ALA A 126 -11.57 14.40 -0.10
C ALA A 126 -11.35 15.91 0.14
N GLY A 127 -10.10 16.37 -0.03
CA GLY A 127 -9.74 17.80 0.08
C GLY A 127 -10.27 18.68 -1.06
N ASP A 128 -10.50 18.09 -2.25
CA ASP A 128 -11.16 18.73 -3.41
C ASP A 128 -12.42 17.92 -3.79
N PRO A 129 -13.59 18.28 -3.24
CA PRO A 129 -14.82 17.51 -3.43
C PRO A 129 -15.31 17.44 -4.89
N PRO A 130 -15.23 18.51 -5.71
CA PRO A 130 -15.51 18.43 -7.15
C PRO A 130 -14.59 17.48 -7.91
N ALA A 131 -13.28 17.49 -7.63
CA ALA A 131 -12.35 16.56 -8.26
C ALA A 131 -12.66 15.12 -7.84
N GLY A 132 -12.99 14.91 -6.56
CA GLY A 132 -13.41 13.62 -6.04
C GLY A 132 -14.64 13.07 -6.76
N ALA A 133 -15.68 13.89 -6.92
CA ALA A 133 -16.90 13.49 -7.63
C ALA A 133 -16.64 13.13 -9.10
N ARG A 134 -15.76 13.86 -9.80
CA ARG A 134 -15.40 13.55 -11.20
C ARG A 134 -14.61 12.26 -11.32
N ALA A 135 -13.65 12.02 -10.42
CA ALA A 135 -12.90 10.78 -10.36
C ALA A 135 -13.83 9.59 -10.09
N PHE A 136 -14.78 9.80 -9.18
CA PHE A 136 -15.81 8.82 -8.85
C PHE A 136 -16.66 8.45 -10.07
N LEU A 137 -17.23 9.47 -10.74
CA LEU A 137 -18.07 9.28 -11.93
C LEU A 137 -17.32 8.56 -13.06
N ARG A 138 -16.04 8.87 -13.25
CA ARG A 138 -15.19 8.15 -14.22
C ARG A 138 -15.05 6.67 -13.84
N GLY A 139 -14.77 6.36 -12.58
CA GLY A 139 -14.64 4.97 -12.11
C GLY A 139 -15.92 4.17 -12.33
N THR A 140 -17.07 4.73 -11.94
CA THR A 140 -18.38 4.11 -12.18
C THR A 140 -18.67 3.94 -13.67
N LEU A 141 -18.34 4.93 -14.51
CA LEU A 141 -18.53 4.86 -15.96
C LEU A 141 -17.72 3.72 -16.59
N TYR A 142 -16.52 3.41 -16.06
CA TYR A 142 -15.75 2.25 -16.48
C TYR A 142 -16.27 0.94 -15.90
N ALA A 143 -16.83 0.95 -14.68
CA ALA A 143 -17.35 -0.25 -14.03
C ALA A 143 -18.62 -0.77 -14.71
N VAL A 144 -19.55 0.11 -15.12
CA VAL A 144 -20.82 -0.29 -15.77
C VAL A 144 -20.61 -1.23 -16.97
N PRO A 145 -19.82 -0.87 -18.00
CA PRO A 145 -19.61 -1.76 -19.13
C PRO A 145 -18.82 -3.03 -18.75
N ALA A 146 -17.89 -2.94 -17.82
CA ALA A 146 -17.14 -4.09 -17.33
C ALA A 146 -18.04 -5.10 -16.59
N ALA A 147 -18.87 -4.62 -15.67
CA ALA A 147 -19.85 -5.41 -14.92
C ALA A 147 -20.89 -6.01 -15.86
N TRP A 148 -21.39 -5.23 -16.82
CA TRP A 148 -22.33 -5.73 -17.83
C TRP A 148 -21.72 -6.85 -18.67
N LEU A 149 -20.48 -6.66 -19.17
CA LEU A 149 -19.78 -7.67 -19.95
C LEU A 149 -19.50 -8.93 -19.11
N CYS A 150 -19.08 -8.76 -17.86
CA CYS A 150 -18.82 -9.88 -16.96
C CYS A 150 -20.11 -10.66 -16.65
N ALA A 151 -21.15 -9.98 -16.19
CA ALA A 151 -22.40 -10.60 -15.73
C ALA A 151 -23.22 -11.23 -16.86
N PHE A 152 -23.34 -10.56 -18.01
CA PHE A 152 -24.19 -11.02 -19.12
C PHE A 152 -23.42 -11.69 -20.26
N GLY A 153 -22.14 -11.34 -20.44
CA GLY A 153 -21.32 -11.90 -21.51
C GLY A 153 -20.56 -13.15 -21.07
N VAL A 154 -19.87 -13.07 -19.93
CA VAL A 154 -18.92 -14.10 -19.51
C VAL A 154 -19.58 -15.11 -18.58
N LEU A 155 -20.22 -14.65 -17.50
CA LEU A 155 -20.78 -15.49 -16.44
C LEU A 155 -21.71 -16.62 -16.94
N PRO A 156 -22.58 -16.42 -17.95
CA PRO A 156 -23.47 -17.48 -18.45
C PRO A 156 -22.74 -18.62 -19.17
N ARG A 157 -21.45 -18.45 -19.50
CA ARG A 157 -20.64 -19.41 -20.26
C ARG A 157 -19.60 -20.12 -19.40
N LEU A 158 -19.46 -19.73 -18.13
CA LEU A 158 -18.46 -20.30 -17.23
C LEU A 158 -19.08 -21.40 -16.39
N ASP A 159 -18.40 -22.55 -16.37
CA ASP A 159 -18.75 -23.67 -15.50
C ASP A 159 -17.68 -23.84 -14.42
N GLY A 160 -18.13 -23.85 -13.16
CA GLY A 160 -17.29 -24.11 -12.00
C GLY A 160 -16.66 -22.88 -11.34
N PHE A 161 -16.37 -23.03 -10.05
CA PHE A 161 -15.83 -21.96 -9.20
C PHE A 161 -14.46 -21.41 -9.64
N PRO A 162 -13.47 -22.22 -10.07
CA PRO A 162 -12.13 -21.71 -10.39
C PRO A 162 -12.14 -20.72 -11.56
N LEU A 163 -12.94 -21.01 -12.59
CA LEU A 163 -13.05 -20.18 -13.79
C LEU A 163 -13.76 -18.86 -13.48
N LEU A 164 -14.78 -18.90 -12.60
CA LEU A 164 -15.44 -17.72 -12.08
C LEU A 164 -14.47 -16.84 -11.28
N ALA A 165 -13.70 -17.41 -10.35
CA ALA A 165 -12.72 -16.68 -9.55
C ALA A 165 -11.65 -15.99 -10.42
N LEU A 166 -11.13 -16.70 -11.43
CA LEU A 166 -10.17 -16.14 -12.38
C LEU A 166 -10.77 -14.98 -13.19
N THR A 167 -12.03 -15.12 -13.62
CA THR A 167 -12.72 -14.08 -14.38
C THR A 167 -12.94 -12.83 -13.54
N LEU A 168 -13.46 -12.98 -12.32
CA LEU A 168 -13.61 -11.84 -11.40
C LEU A 168 -12.27 -11.18 -11.12
N ALA A 169 -11.22 -11.96 -10.87
CA ALA A 169 -9.88 -11.44 -10.66
C ALA A 169 -9.40 -10.61 -11.85
N LEU A 170 -9.65 -11.08 -13.09
CA LEU A 170 -9.28 -10.36 -14.30
C LEU A 170 -9.98 -9.00 -14.42
N PHE A 171 -11.28 -8.94 -14.10
CA PHE A 171 -12.03 -7.68 -14.14
C PHE A 171 -11.71 -6.75 -12.95
N TRP A 172 -11.28 -7.28 -11.80
CA TRP A 172 -10.85 -6.49 -10.64
C TRP A 172 -9.42 -5.94 -10.76
N LEU A 173 -8.52 -6.64 -11.45
CA LEU A 173 -7.12 -6.23 -11.64
C LEU A 173 -6.94 -4.75 -12.05
N PRO A 174 -7.63 -4.21 -13.07
CA PRO A 174 -7.47 -2.80 -13.44
C PRO A 174 -7.88 -1.84 -12.32
N GLY A 175 -8.94 -2.17 -11.57
CA GLY A 175 -9.37 -1.41 -10.40
C GLY A 175 -8.33 -1.40 -9.30
N ILE A 176 -7.82 -2.58 -8.93
CA ILE A 176 -6.77 -2.75 -7.91
C ILE A 176 -5.50 -2.00 -8.34
N TYR A 177 -5.05 -2.16 -9.58
CA TYR A 177 -3.89 -1.44 -10.10
C TYR A 177 -4.09 0.08 -10.02
N ALA A 178 -5.27 0.58 -10.38
CA ALA A 178 -5.59 2.00 -10.30
C ALA A 178 -5.62 2.52 -8.84
N THR A 179 -5.91 1.66 -7.84
CA THR A 179 -5.81 2.02 -6.42
C THR A 179 -4.38 2.20 -5.91
N SER A 180 -3.39 1.59 -6.58
CA SER A 180 -1.97 1.66 -6.18
C SER A 180 -1.32 3.02 -6.45
N ALA A 181 -1.90 3.85 -7.33
CA ALA A 181 -1.39 5.18 -7.63
C ALA A 181 -2.29 6.27 -7.01
N PRO A 182 -1.74 7.24 -6.26
CA PRO A 182 -2.52 8.23 -5.53
C PRO A 182 -3.38 9.13 -6.43
N ALA A 183 -2.95 9.35 -7.69
CA ALA A 183 -3.69 10.14 -8.66
C ALA A 183 -4.97 9.47 -9.17
N THR A 184 -5.01 8.14 -9.19
CA THR A 184 -6.15 7.35 -9.69
C THR A 184 -6.87 6.57 -8.60
N ALA A 185 -6.42 6.68 -7.35
CA ALA A 185 -6.89 5.84 -6.26
C ALA A 185 -8.40 5.87 -6.07
N LEU A 186 -8.99 7.07 -6.09
CA LEU A 186 -10.43 7.24 -5.93
C LEU A 186 -11.22 6.71 -7.14
N THR A 187 -10.70 6.87 -8.36
CA THR A 187 -11.30 6.31 -9.58
C THR A 187 -11.27 4.79 -9.56
N GLY A 188 -10.15 4.19 -9.15
CA GLY A 188 -9.99 2.74 -9.03
C GLY A 188 -10.91 2.15 -7.97
N LEU A 189 -11.03 2.82 -6.82
CA LEU A 189 -11.94 2.40 -5.76
C LEU A 189 -13.40 2.52 -6.18
N ALA A 190 -13.77 3.61 -6.87
CA ALA A 190 -15.11 3.77 -7.44
C ALA A 190 -15.46 2.67 -8.44
N TYR A 191 -14.49 2.27 -9.27
CA TYR A 191 -14.64 1.15 -10.19
C TYR A 191 -14.90 -0.16 -9.45
N LEU A 192 -14.10 -0.47 -8.42
CA LEU A 192 -14.21 -1.72 -7.66
C LEU A 192 -15.50 -1.84 -6.86
N VAL A 193 -16.03 -0.72 -6.34
CA VAL A 193 -17.30 -0.75 -5.59
C VAL A 193 -18.51 -0.89 -6.53
N ALA A 194 -18.40 -0.40 -7.77
CA ALA A 194 -19.49 -0.43 -8.74
C ALA A 194 -19.53 -1.71 -9.60
N PHE A 195 -18.46 -2.51 -9.61
CA PHE A 195 -18.38 -3.80 -10.30
C PHE A 195 -18.75 -4.96 -9.36
#